data_AF-A0A0A6ZP29-F1
#
_entry.id   AF-A0A0A6ZP29-F1
#
_cell.length_a   1.000
_cell.length_b   1.000
_cell.length_c   1.000
_cell.angle_alpha   90.00
_cell.angle_beta   90.00
_cell.angle_gamma   90.00
#
_symmetry.space_group_name_H-M   'P 1'
#
loop_
_entity.id
_entity.type
_entity.pdbx_description
1 polymer ?
#
loop_
_entity_poly.entity_id
_entity_poly.type
_entity_poly.pdbx_seq_one_letter_code
_entity_poly.pdbx_strand_id
1 'polypeptide(L)'
;MAAQGFLLIATFLLVLMVLARPLGSGLARLINDIPLPGTAGVERILFRLPSVSDHEMNWKQYLCAILGLNMLGLAVLFFMLLGQHYLPLNPQQLPGLSWDLALNTAVSFVTNTNWQSYSGETALSYFSQMAGLTVQNFLSAASGIAVIFAFIRAFTRQSMSTLGNAWVDLLRITLWVLVPVALLIALFFIQQDALQNFLPYQAVNTVEGAQQLLPMGPVASQEAIKMLGTNGGDFFNANSSHQFENPTALTNFVQMLAIFLIPTALCFAFGEVTGDRR
;
A
#
# COMPACT_ATOMS: atom_id res chain seq x y z
N MET A 1 -23.82 10.95 -22.77
CA MET A 1 -22.50 11.54 -22.47
C MET A 1 -22.54 12.41 -21.22
N ALA A 2 -23.06 13.65 -21.24
CA ALA A 2 -23.03 14.54 -20.06
C ALA A 2 -23.79 13.98 -18.82
N ALA A 3 -25.02 13.48 -19.00
CA ALA A 3 -25.80 12.90 -17.91
C ALA A 3 -25.12 11.66 -17.28
N GLN A 4 -24.53 10.79 -18.10
CA GLN A 4 -23.78 9.62 -17.62
C GLN A 4 -22.53 10.01 -16.83
N GLY A 5 -21.76 11.00 -17.33
CA GLY A 5 -20.59 11.52 -16.62
C GLY A 5 -20.96 12.12 -15.26
N PHE A 6 -22.04 12.90 -15.21
CA PHE A 6 -22.56 13.42 -13.94
C PHE A 6 -22.95 12.31 -12.96
N LEU A 7 -23.69 11.30 -13.43
CA LEU A 7 -24.10 10.17 -12.58
C LEU A 7 -22.91 9.37 -12.06
N LEU A 8 -21.87 9.17 -12.87
CA LEU A 8 -20.64 8.50 -12.45
C LEU A 8 -19.95 9.27 -11.32
N ILE A 9 -19.75 10.59 -11.50
CA ILE A 9 -19.10 11.45 -10.50
C ILE A 9 -19.93 11.49 -9.21
N ALA A 10 -21.24 11.70 -9.32
CA ALA A 10 -22.13 11.76 -8.16
C ALA A 10 -22.14 10.44 -7.38
N THR A 11 -22.21 9.30 -8.08
CA THR A 11 -22.18 7.96 -7.45
C THR A 11 -20.84 7.71 -6.78
N PHE A 12 -19.73 8.04 -7.47
CA PHE A 12 -18.39 7.91 -6.92
C PHE A 12 -18.22 8.69 -5.62
N LEU A 13 -18.53 10.00 -5.63
CA LEU A 13 -18.40 10.86 -4.45
C LEU A 13 -19.32 10.42 -3.31
N LEU A 14 -20.56 10.03 -3.60
CA LEU A 14 -21.50 9.55 -2.59
C LEU A 14 -20.95 8.32 -1.87
N VAL A 15 -20.54 7.30 -2.63
CA VAL A 15 -20.01 6.05 -2.06
C VAL A 15 -18.71 6.32 -1.32
N LEU A 16 -17.81 7.14 -1.87
CA LEU A 16 -16.57 7.54 -1.23
C LEU A 16 -16.81 8.18 0.14
N MET A 17 -17.72 9.16 0.24
CA MET A 17 -17.99 9.85 1.51
C MET A 17 -18.62 8.91 2.56
N VAL A 18 -19.48 7.98 2.12
CA VAL A 18 -20.08 6.96 2.99
C VAL A 18 -19.03 6.02 3.58
N LEU A 19 -18.03 5.62 2.79
CA LEU A 19 -16.96 4.72 3.23
C LEU A 19 -15.85 5.45 4.02
N ALA A 20 -15.48 6.65 3.60
CA ALA A 20 -14.39 7.41 4.18
C ALA A 20 -14.72 7.94 5.58
N ARG A 21 -15.98 8.28 5.86
CA ARG A 21 -16.40 8.79 7.18
C ARG A 21 -16.15 7.82 8.34
N PRO A 22 -16.62 6.55 8.32
CA PRO A 22 -16.35 5.60 9.40
C PRO A 22 -14.86 5.27 9.52
N LEU A 23 -14.14 5.17 8.41
CA LEU A 23 -12.69 5.00 8.43
C LEU A 23 -12.00 6.20 9.09
N GLY A 24 -12.46 7.41 8.81
CA GLY A 24 -11.96 8.65 9.42
C GLY A 24 -12.10 8.64 10.95
N SER A 25 -13.20 8.14 11.50
CA SER A 25 -13.35 7.97 12.95
C SER A 25 -12.40 6.91 13.53
N GLY A 26 -12.10 5.85 12.77
CA GLY A 26 -11.06 4.89 13.13
C GLY A 26 -9.67 5.53 13.17
N LEU A 27 -9.30 6.29 12.13
CA LEU A 27 -8.03 7.01 12.06
C LEU A 27 -7.92 8.08 13.16
N ALA A 28 -9.01 8.78 13.49
CA ALA A 28 -9.05 9.75 14.59
C ALA A 28 -8.71 9.12 15.94
N ARG A 29 -9.13 7.87 16.18
CA ARG A 29 -8.72 7.13 17.39
C ARG A 29 -7.22 6.88 17.41
N LEU A 30 -6.67 6.41 16.28
CA LEU A 30 -5.24 6.14 16.17
C LEU A 30 -4.40 7.41 16.38
N ILE A 31 -4.81 8.54 15.81
CA ILE A 31 -4.17 9.85 16.00
C ILE A 31 -4.18 10.27 17.48
N ASN A 32 -5.26 9.98 18.20
CA ASN A 32 -5.38 10.25 19.64
C ASN A 32 -4.75 9.16 20.53
N ASP A 33 -3.98 8.24 19.95
CA ASP A 33 -3.32 7.11 20.61
C ASP A 33 -4.28 6.12 21.29
N ILE A 34 -5.56 6.14 20.88
CA ILE A 34 -6.62 5.25 21.36
C ILE A 34 -6.61 3.97 20.48
N PRO A 35 -6.39 2.77 21.05
CA PRO A 35 -6.47 1.51 20.31
C PRO A 35 -7.84 1.31 19.65
N LEU A 36 -7.85 0.59 18.53
CA LEU A 36 -9.11 0.18 17.91
C LEU A 36 -9.82 -0.86 18.78
N PRO A 37 -11.16 -0.95 18.71
CA PRO A 37 -11.90 -1.98 19.45
C PRO A 37 -11.37 -3.38 19.14
N GLY A 38 -10.98 -4.12 20.19
CA GLY A 38 -10.47 -5.49 20.06
C GLY A 38 -8.95 -5.62 19.79
N THR A 39 -8.22 -4.54 19.49
CA THR A 39 -6.78 -4.61 19.19
C THR A 39 -5.87 -4.45 20.41
N ALA A 40 -6.36 -3.80 21.48
CA ALA A 40 -5.58 -3.46 22.67
C ALA A 40 -4.85 -4.65 23.33
N GLY A 41 -5.47 -5.84 23.37
CA GLY A 41 -4.86 -7.04 23.94
C GLY A 41 -3.64 -7.51 23.14
N VAL A 42 -3.76 -7.49 21.81
CA VAL A 42 -2.69 -7.89 20.87
C VAL A 42 -1.58 -6.85 20.85
N GLU A 43 -1.93 -5.55 20.83
CA GLU A 43 -0.99 -4.43 20.93
C GLU A 43 -0.09 -4.54 22.15
N ARG A 44 -0.66 -4.89 23.31
CA ARG A 44 0.11 -5.05 24.56
C ARG A 44 1.14 -6.19 24.50
N ILE A 45 0.98 -7.15 23.60
CA ILE A 45 1.97 -8.23 23.40
C ILE A 45 3.01 -7.79 22.37
N LEU A 46 2.56 -7.22 21.25
CA LEU A 46 3.44 -6.74 20.17
C LEU A 46 4.38 -5.62 20.66
N PHE A 47 3.88 -4.66 21.44
CA PHE A 47 4.66 -3.52 21.93
C PHE A 47 5.49 -3.84 23.18
N ARG A 48 5.50 -5.09 23.66
CA ARG A 48 6.50 -5.53 24.67
C ARG A 48 7.88 -5.78 24.08
N LEU A 49 8.00 -5.82 22.75
CA LEU A 49 9.29 -5.92 22.10
C LEU A 49 10.14 -4.69 22.43
N PRO A 50 11.42 -4.85 22.81
CA PRO A 50 12.26 -3.74 23.29
C PRO A 50 12.38 -2.55 22.33
N SER A 51 12.20 -2.79 21.02
CA SER A 51 12.25 -1.79 19.95
C SER A 51 11.02 -0.90 19.87
N VAL A 52 9.88 -1.29 20.46
CA VAL A 52 8.59 -0.58 20.41
C VAL A 52 8.14 -0.26 21.83
N SER A 53 9.05 0.28 22.66
CA SER A 53 8.64 0.87 23.92
C SER A 53 7.73 2.08 23.65
N ASP A 54 6.64 2.22 24.40
CA ASP A 54 5.62 3.29 24.26
C ASP A 54 6.13 4.66 24.75
N HIS A 55 7.37 4.99 24.43
CA HIS A 55 7.96 6.30 24.72
C HIS A 55 7.50 7.30 23.66
N GLU A 56 7.02 8.44 24.12
CA GLU A 56 6.73 9.61 23.29
C GLU A 56 8.02 10.14 22.62
N MET A 57 7.91 10.51 21.35
CA MET A 57 9.01 11.03 20.54
C MET A 57 8.83 12.52 20.27
N ASN A 58 9.92 13.28 20.36
CA ASN A 58 9.95 14.63 19.79
C ASN A 58 10.07 14.57 18.25
N TRP A 59 9.91 15.72 17.59
CA TRP A 59 9.92 15.77 16.12
C TRP A 59 11.21 15.23 15.48
N LYS A 60 12.38 15.41 16.13
CA LYS A 60 13.67 14.92 15.60
C LYS A 60 13.71 13.40 15.65
N GLN A 61 13.30 12.82 16.78
CA GLN A 61 13.24 11.37 16.96
C GLN A 61 12.23 10.74 16.00
N TYR A 62 11.05 11.35 15.86
CA TYR A 62 10.01 10.88 14.95
C TYR A 62 10.50 10.92 13.50
N LEU A 63 11.11 12.04 13.07
CA LEU A 63 11.70 12.18 11.74
C LEU A 63 12.80 11.14 11.50
N CYS A 64 13.73 10.97 12.44
CA CYS A 64 14.80 9.98 12.33
C CYS A 64 14.26 8.55 12.27
N ALA A 65 13.18 8.22 12.97
CA ALA A 65 12.55 6.91 12.91
C ALA A 65 11.98 6.62 11.51
N ILE A 66 11.22 7.56 10.94
CA ILE A 66 10.66 7.44 9.59
C ILE A 66 11.77 7.37 8.53
N LEU A 67 12.76 8.27 8.59
CA LEU A 67 13.89 8.25 7.65
C LEU A 67 14.71 6.96 7.78
N GLY A 68 14.96 6.50 9.00
CA GLY A 68 15.70 5.26 9.26
C GLY A 68 15.00 4.03 8.66
N LEU A 69 13.68 3.93 8.83
CA LEU A 69 12.89 2.86 8.23
C LEU A 69 12.96 2.89 6.69
N ASN A 70 12.79 4.06 6.08
CA ASN A 70 12.82 4.21 4.63
C ASN A 70 14.21 3.92 4.04
N MET A 71 15.29 4.37 4.69
CA MET A 71 16.65 4.05 4.25
C MET A 71 16.96 2.55 4.35
N LEU A 72 16.48 1.89 5.40
CA LEU A 72 16.61 0.43 5.53
C LEU A 72 15.79 -0.29 4.45
N GLY A 73 14.54 0.15 4.20
CA GLY A 73 13.68 -0.38 3.15
C GLY A 73 14.32 -0.27 1.76
N LEU A 74 14.93 0.87 1.46
CA LEU A 74 15.67 1.12 0.24
C LEU A 74 16.85 0.16 0.08
N ALA A 75 17.69 0.02 1.11
CA ALA A 75 18.84 -0.86 1.05
C ALA A 75 18.43 -2.32 0.83
N VAL A 76 17.42 -2.79 1.58
CA VAL A 76 16.89 -4.16 1.45
C VAL A 76 16.34 -4.40 0.04
N LEU A 77 15.48 -3.50 -0.47
CA LEU A 77 14.90 -3.66 -1.80
C LEU A 77 15.97 -3.60 -2.89
N PHE A 78 16.91 -2.67 -2.81
CA PHE A 78 18.01 -2.54 -3.76
C PHE A 78 18.83 -3.82 -3.89
N PHE A 79 19.29 -4.40 -2.77
CA PHE A 79 20.06 -5.64 -2.79
C PHE A 79 19.22 -6.86 -3.20
N MET A 80 17.93 -6.86 -2.87
CA MET A 80 17.01 -7.91 -3.30
C MET A 80 16.83 -7.93 -4.82
N LEU A 81 16.73 -6.75 -5.46
CA LEU A 81 16.61 -6.61 -6.91
C LEU A 81 17.91 -6.98 -7.65
N LEU A 82 19.07 -6.59 -7.12
CA LEU A 82 20.38 -7.03 -7.64
C LEU A 82 20.57 -8.54 -7.52
N GLY A 83 20.17 -9.10 -6.38
CA GLY A 83 20.29 -10.52 -6.05
C GLY A 83 19.11 -11.37 -6.47
N GLN A 84 18.18 -10.86 -7.28
CA GLN A 84 16.89 -11.49 -7.60
C GLN A 84 17.03 -12.94 -8.09
N HIS A 85 18.09 -13.24 -8.85
CA HIS A 85 18.34 -14.57 -9.38
C HIS A 85 18.58 -15.64 -8.30
N TYR A 86 19.14 -15.25 -7.14
CA TYR A 86 19.46 -16.17 -6.04
C TYR A 86 18.29 -16.42 -5.08
N LEU A 87 17.18 -15.72 -5.28
CA LEU A 87 16.00 -15.77 -4.41
C LEU A 87 14.99 -16.80 -4.93
N PRO A 88 14.14 -17.38 -4.05
CA PRO A 88 13.13 -18.35 -4.47
C PRO A 88 12.04 -17.70 -5.33
N LEU A 89 11.05 -18.48 -5.79
CA LEU A 89 9.90 -18.00 -6.57
C LEU A 89 10.30 -17.22 -7.84
N ASN A 90 11.28 -17.76 -8.58
CA ASN A 90 11.72 -17.26 -9.87
C ASN A 90 11.52 -18.32 -10.98
N PRO A 91 10.27 -18.61 -11.38
CA PRO A 91 9.99 -19.67 -12.36
C PRO A 91 10.62 -19.40 -13.73
N GLN A 92 10.79 -18.13 -14.10
CA GLN A 92 11.37 -17.71 -15.39
C GLN A 92 12.90 -17.59 -15.37
N GLN A 93 13.56 -17.88 -14.24
CA GLN A 93 15.02 -17.76 -14.09
C GLN A 93 15.55 -16.37 -14.49
N LEU A 94 14.78 -15.32 -14.20
CA LEU A 94 15.16 -13.95 -14.55
C LEU A 94 16.45 -13.56 -13.82
N PRO A 95 17.36 -12.83 -14.48
CA PRO A 95 18.58 -12.35 -13.85
C PRO A 95 18.27 -11.27 -12.79
N GLY A 96 19.29 -10.89 -12.03
CA GLY A 96 19.27 -9.65 -11.25
C GLY A 96 19.17 -8.42 -12.15
N LEU A 97 18.56 -7.36 -11.65
CA LEU A 97 18.50 -6.09 -12.37
C LEU A 97 19.89 -5.43 -12.44
N SER A 98 20.08 -4.55 -13.43
CA SER A 98 21.25 -3.66 -13.47
C SER A 98 21.23 -2.67 -12.29
N TRP A 99 22.39 -2.14 -11.92
CA TRP A 99 22.54 -1.28 -10.75
C TRP A 99 21.65 -0.02 -10.79
N ASP A 100 21.51 0.58 -11.97
CA ASP A 100 20.73 1.78 -12.23
C ASP A 100 19.22 1.50 -12.15
N LEU A 101 18.78 0.39 -12.74
CA LEU A 101 17.38 -0.03 -12.69
C LEU A 101 16.97 -0.48 -11.29
N ALA A 102 17.83 -1.23 -10.60
CA ALA A 102 17.61 -1.63 -9.22
C ALA A 102 17.52 -0.40 -8.30
N LEU A 103 18.41 0.59 -8.47
CA LEU A 103 18.40 1.82 -7.69
C LEU A 103 17.13 2.63 -7.95
N ASN A 104 16.79 2.87 -9.23
CA ASN A 104 15.60 3.61 -9.61
C ASN A 104 14.32 2.95 -9.05
N THR A 105 14.18 1.63 -9.23
CA THR A 105 13.03 0.87 -8.74
C THR A 105 12.97 0.90 -7.22
N ALA A 106 14.09 0.69 -6.53
CA ALA A 106 14.11 0.68 -5.07
C ALA A 106 13.76 2.05 -4.48
N VAL A 107 14.35 3.14 -5.01
CA VAL A 107 13.99 4.51 -4.63
C VAL A 107 12.52 4.73 -4.87
N SER A 108 12.02 4.36 -6.05
CA SER A 108 10.67 4.67 -6.45
C SER A 108 9.59 4.05 -5.55
N PHE A 109 9.78 2.82 -5.09
CA PHE A 109 8.81 2.14 -4.22
C PHE A 109 8.89 2.66 -2.78
N VAL A 110 10.09 2.95 -2.28
CA VAL A 110 10.26 3.55 -0.94
C VAL A 110 9.69 4.98 -0.90
N THR A 111 9.78 5.73 -2.00
CA THR A 111 9.25 7.09 -2.10
C THR A 111 7.75 7.14 -2.44
N ASN A 112 7.04 6.00 -2.36
CA ASN A 112 5.60 5.91 -2.67
C ASN A 112 5.23 6.41 -4.09
N THR A 113 6.17 6.35 -5.03
CA THR A 113 6.02 6.91 -6.39
C THR A 113 5.75 5.83 -7.41
N ASN A 114 6.39 4.68 -7.22
CA ASN A 114 6.32 3.49 -8.05
C ASN A 114 6.39 3.72 -9.57
N TRP A 115 7.22 4.65 -9.99
CA TRP A 115 7.75 4.75 -11.33
C TRP A 115 8.29 3.41 -11.83
N GLN A 116 7.95 3.08 -13.08
CA GLN A 116 8.38 1.86 -13.75
C GLN A 116 9.07 2.21 -15.06
N SER A 117 10.38 1.96 -15.12
CA SER A 117 11.16 1.96 -16.37
C SER A 117 11.48 0.53 -16.83
N TYR A 118 10.60 -0.42 -16.50
CA TYR A 118 10.72 -1.83 -16.80
C TYR A 118 9.33 -2.44 -17.07
N SER A 119 9.31 -3.58 -17.75
CA SER A 119 8.10 -4.41 -17.88
C SER A 119 8.11 -5.47 -16.79
N GLY A 120 7.08 -5.50 -15.93
CA GLY A 120 7.07 -6.33 -14.73
C GLY A 120 7.13 -7.82 -15.04
N GLU A 121 6.43 -8.27 -16.09
CA GLU A 121 6.41 -9.66 -16.57
C GLU A 121 7.73 -10.16 -17.18
N THR A 122 8.69 -9.27 -17.45
CA THR A 122 9.99 -9.65 -18.04
C THR A 122 11.17 -9.31 -17.13
N ALA A 123 11.04 -8.31 -16.26
CA ALA A 123 12.14 -7.84 -15.42
C ALA A 123 12.13 -8.43 -14.00
N LEU A 124 10.95 -8.68 -13.42
CA LEU A 124 10.83 -9.00 -12.00
C LEU A 124 10.37 -10.43 -11.74
N SER A 125 10.98 -11.08 -10.74
CA SER A 125 10.52 -12.37 -10.22
C SER A 125 9.33 -12.18 -9.28
N TYR A 126 8.62 -13.28 -8.98
CA TYR A 126 7.48 -13.23 -8.04
C TYR A 126 7.95 -12.86 -6.64
N PHE A 127 9.14 -13.28 -6.24
CA PHE A 127 9.70 -12.91 -4.94
C PHE A 127 9.95 -11.41 -4.85
N SER A 128 10.51 -10.78 -5.89
CA SER A 128 10.74 -9.34 -5.89
C SER A 128 9.43 -8.54 -5.80
N GLN A 129 8.42 -8.94 -6.56
CA GLN A 129 7.07 -8.35 -6.53
C GLN A 129 6.41 -8.51 -5.14
N MET A 130 6.45 -9.72 -4.57
CA MET A 130 5.78 -10.05 -3.31
C MET A 130 6.52 -9.56 -2.07
N ALA A 131 7.80 -9.88 -1.93
CA ALA A 131 8.57 -9.62 -0.71
C ALA A 131 9.31 -8.27 -0.74
N GLY A 132 9.41 -7.64 -1.92
CA GLY A 132 9.99 -6.30 -2.07
C GLY A 132 8.96 -5.24 -2.29
N LEU A 133 8.39 -5.25 -3.50
CA LEU A 133 7.52 -4.19 -3.98
C LEU A 133 6.26 -4.07 -3.13
N THR A 134 5.57 -5.18 -2.88
CA THR A 134 4.37 -5.18 -2.02
C THR A 134 4.71 -4.76 -0.59
N VAL A 135 5.85 -5.19 -0.02
CA VAL A 135 6.28 -4.75 1.33
C VAL A 135 6.52 -3.24 1.36
N GLN A 136 7.24 -2.70 0.37
CA GLN A 136 7.43 -1.26 0.28
C GLN A 136 6.12 -0.52 0.07
N ASN A 137 5.16 -1.05 -0.69
CA ASN A 137 3.84 -0.43 -0.86
C ASN A 137 3.08 -0.20 0.45
N PHE A 138 3.28 -1.08 1.44
CA PHE A 138 2.74 -0.88 2.78
C PHE A 138 3.55 0.13 3.58
N LEU A 139 4.88 0.01 3.59
CA LEU A 139 5.75 0.83 4.43
C LEU A 139 5.83 2.30 3.97
N SER A 140 5.82 2.54 2.66
CA SER A 140 5.80 3.87 2.04
C SER A 140 4.49 4.61 2.39
N ALA A 141 3.35 3.94 2.20
CA ALA A 141 2.03 4.46 2.55
C ALA A 141 1.91 4.69 4.07
N ALA A 142 2.33 3.73 4.89
CA ALA A 142 2.33 3.88 6.35
C ALA A 142 3.23 5.05 6.81
N SER A 143 4.38 5.27 6.17
CA SER A 143 5.25 6.41 6.46
C SER A 143 4.56 7.75 6.18
N GLY A 144 3.87 7.88 5.04
CA GLY A 144 3.10 9.07 4.72
C GLY A 144 1.96 9.34 5.72
N ILE A 145 1.23 8.29 6.09
CA ILE A 145 0.14 8.37 7.08
C ILE A 145 0.69 8.72 8.48
N ALA A 146 1.83 8.16 8.89
CA ALA A 146 2.48 8.47 10.16
C ALA A 146 2.93 9.95 10.23
N VAL A 147 3.49 10.49 9.15
CA VAL A 147 3.86 11.91 9.08
C VAL A 147 2.65 12.83 9.24
N ILE A 148 1.53 12.53 8.57
CA ILE A 148 0.31 13.34 8.74
C ILE A 148 -0.31 13.15 10.14
N PHE A 149 -0.19 11.98 10.77
CA PHE A 149 -0.61 11.80 12.17
C PHE A 149 0.18 12.73 13.10
N ALA A 150 1.50 12.75 12.99
CA ALA A 150 2.35 13.65 13.76
C ALA A 150 2.01 15.12 13.50
N PHE A 151 1.73 15.50 12.25
CA PHE A 151 1.29 16.84 11.89
C PHE A 151 -0.05 17.20 12.54
N ILE A 152 -1.07 16.35 12.44
CA ILE A 152 -2.38 16.58 13.06
C ILE A 152 -2.24 16.72 14.58
N ARG A 153 -1.44 15.85 15.23
CA ARG A 153 -1.15 15.96 16.67
C ARG A 153 -0.49 17.29 17.03
N ALA A 154 0.35 17.85 16.18
CA ALA A 154 0.98 19.15 16.41
C ALA A 154 -0.04 20.31 16.40
N PHE A 155 -1.16 20.19 15.69
CA PHE A 155 -2.25 21.18 15.73
C PHE A 155 -3.09 21.07 17.00
N THR A 156 -3.32 19.85 17.49
CA THR A 156 -4.32 19.59 18.54
C THR A 156 -3.72 19.53 19.93
N ARG A 157 -2.48 19.06 20.08
CA ARG A 157 -1.76 19.04 21.36
C ARG A 157 -1.30 20.46 21.72
N GLN A 158 -1.62 20.91 22.94
CA GLN A 158 -1.29 22.24 23.43
C GLN A 158 -0.03 22.20 24.30
N SER A 159 0.94 23.07 24.02
CA SER A 159 2.17 23.24 24.84
C SER A 159 2.98 21.96 25.08
N MET A 160 2.98 21.04 24.12
CA MET A 160 3.76 19.79 24.17
C MET A 160 4.98 19.84 23.25
N SER A 161 6.00 19.03 23.56
CA SER A 161 7.21 18.86 22.75
C SER A 161 7.27 17.52 22.00
N THR A 162 6.22 16.70 22.10
CA THR A 162 6.18 15.32 21.57
C THR A 162 4.97 15.07 20.66
N LEU A 163 5.13 14.14 19.73
CA LEU A 163 4.21 13.88 18.60
C LEU A 163 3.67 12.44 18.57
N GLY A 164 3.73 11.70 19.68
CA GLY A 164 3.43 10.27 19.74
C GLY A 164 4.67 9.43 19.44
N ASN A 165 4.47 8.20 18.97
CA ASN A 165 5.54 7.25 18.68
C ASN A 165 5.41 6.70 17.26
N ALA A 166 6.43 6.96 16.42
CA ALA A 166 6.42 6.57 15.02
C ALA A 166 6.28 5.05 14.80
N TRP A 167 6.91 4.22 15.65
CA TRP A 167 6.83 2.76 15.52
C TRP A 167 5.43 2.23 15.84
N VAL A 168 4.78 2.81 16.85
CA VAL A 168 3.40 2.49 17.21
C VAL A 168 2.46 2.88 16.07
N ASP A 169 2.64 4.06 15.49
CA ASP A 169 1.83 4.52 14.34
C ASP A 169 2.01 3.60 13.13
N LEU A 170 3.26 3.35 12.72
CA LEU A 170 3.59 2.48 11.57
C LEU A 170 2.97 1.09 11.72
N LEU A 171 3.07 0.49 12.91
CA LEU A 171 2.46 -0.80 13.20
C LEU A 171 0.94 -0.72 13.18
N ARG A 172 0.35 0.31 13.81
CA ARG A 172 -1.11 0.48 13.87
C ARG A 172 -1.73 0.65 12.50
N ILE A 173 -1.14 1.53 11.70
CA ILE A 173 -1.56 1.83 10.34
C ILE A 173 -1.44 0.57 9.48
N THR A 174 -0.29 -0.12 9.52
CA THR A 174 -0.08 -1.29 8.67
C THR A 174 -1.01 -2.44 9.06
N LEU A 175 -1.04 -2.82 10.35
CA LEU A 175 -1.72 -4.03 10.80
C LEU A 175 -3.24 -3.91 10.90
N TRP A 176 -3.77 -2.74 11.24
CA TRP A 176 -5.21 -2.58 11.48
C TRP A 176 -5.93 -1.67 10.49
N VAL A 177 -5.20 -0.97 9.61
CA VAL A 177 -5.80 -0.18 8.53
C VAL A 177 -5.46 -0.81 7.18
N LEU A 178 -4.18 -0.81 6.79
CA LEU A 178 -3.78 -1.19 5.44
C LEU A 178 -4.00 -2.67 5.16
N VAL A 179 -3.46 -3.58 6.00
CA VAL A 179 -3.55 -5.03 5.79
C VAL A 179 -5.00 -5.53 5.72
N PRO A 180 -5.89 -5.25 6.69
CA PRO A 180 -7.25 -5.80 6.65
C PRO A 180 -8.08 -5.21 5.51
N VAL A 181 -7.95 -3.92 5.21
CA VAL A 181 -8.67 -3.30 4.09
C VAL A 181 -8.16 -3.80 2.75
N ALA A 182 -6.83 -3.88 2.56
CA ALA A 182 -6.23 -4.44 1.36
C ALA A 182 -6.57 -5.92 1.19
N LEU A 183 -6.66 -6.70 2.26
CA LEU A 183 -7.08 -8.10 2.19
C LEU A 183 -8.51 -8.24 1.64
N LEU A 184 -9.45 -7.43 2.13
CA LEU A 184 -10.83 -7.44 1.62
C LEU A 184 -10.89 -7.03 0.15
N ILE A 185 -10.14 -6.00 -0.24
CA ILE A 185 -10.05 -5.53 -1.64
C ILE A 185 -9.44 -6.62 -2.53
N ALA A 186 -8.34 -7.26 -2.11
CA ALA A 186 -7.67 -8.31 -2.87
C ALA A 186 -8.58 -9.52 -3.08
N LEU A 187 -9.28 -9.98 -2.04
CA LEU A 187 -10.24 -11.09 -2.14
C LEU A 187 -11.39 -10.76 -3.11
N PHE A 188 -11.88 -9.52 -3.07
CA PHE A 188 -12.88 -9.04 -4.03
C PHE A 188 -12.33 -9.04 -5.48
N PHE A 189 -11.09 -8.59 -5.69
CA PHE A 189 -10.47 -8.63 -7.01
C PHE A 189 -10.29 -10.06 -7.52
N ILE A 190 -9.86 -11.00 -6.68
CA ILE A 190 -9.76 -12.43 -7.03
C ILE A 190 -11.13 -12.97 -7.44
N GLN A 191 -12.19 -12.61 -6.71
CA GLN A 191 -13.55 -13.04 -7.05
C GLN A 191 -14.02 -12.49 -8.40
N GLN A 192 -13.45 -11.38 -8.86
CA GLN A 192 -13.71 -10.76 -10.16
C GLN A 192 -12.67 -11.16 -11.23
N ASP A 193 -11.90 -12.24 -11.03
CA ASP A 193 -10.89 -12.80 -11.95
C ASP A 193 -9.51 -12.12 -11.97
N ALA A 194 -9.19 -11.29 -10.97
CA ALA A 194 -7.81 -10.82 -10.82
C ALA A 194 -6.88 -11.98 -10.43
N LEU A 195 -5.66 -11.94 -10.95
CA LEU A 195 -4.74 -13.06 -10.83
C LEU A 195 -4.13 -13.15 -9.41
N GLN A 196 -4.11 -14.34 -8.81
CA GLN A 196 -3.40 -14.54 -7.53
C GLN A 196 -2.91 -15.99 -7.39
N ASN A 197 -1.70 -16.28 -7.88
CA ASN A 197 -1.08 -17.60 -7.71
C ASN A 197 0.47 -17.52 -7.80
N PHE A 198 1.14 -18.67 -7.70
CA PHE A 198 2.59 -18.79 -7.89
C PHE A 198 2.95 -19.79 -8.99
N LEU A 199 2.06 -19.96 -9.98
CA LEU A 199 2.26 -20.89 -11.08
C LEU A 199 3.36 -20.36 -12.03
N PRO A 200 4.09 -21.25 -12.73
CA PRO A 200 4.95 -20.83 -13.84
C PRO A 200 4.11 -20.21 -14.97
N TYR A 201 4.75 -19.56 -15.94
CA TYR A 201 4.03 -18.96 -17.05
C TYR A 201 3.34 -20.04 -17.87
N GLN A 202 2.09 -19.77 -18.24
CA GLN A 202 1.23 -20.75 -18.90
C GLN A 202 1.34 -20.60 -20.41
N ALA A 203 1.80 -21.67 -21.08
CA ALA A 203 1.74 -21.75 -22.53
C ALA A 203 0.30 -22.02 -22.97
N VAL A 204 -0.18 -21.23 -23.94
CA VAL A 204 -1.51 -21.33 -24.54
C VAL A 204 -1.35 -21.45 -26.06
N ASN A 205 -1.93 -22.51 -26.63
CA ASN A 205 -2.14 -22.60 -28.07
C ASN A 205 -3.45 -21.89 -28.39
N THR A 206 -3.39 -20.79 -29.13
CA THR A 206 -4.58 -20.02 -29.48
C THR A 206 -5.46 -20.79 -30.45
N VAL A 207 -6.72 -20.37 -30.58
CA VAL A 207 -7.67 -20.98 -31.52
C VAL A 207 -7.23 -20.89 -32.99
N GLU A 208 -6.38 -19.91 -33.31
CA GLU A 208 -5.78 -19.72 -34.64
C GLU A 208 -4.47 -20.51 -34.82
N GLY A 209 -4.01 -21.22 -33.78
CA GLY A 209 -2.80 -22.02 -33.81
C GLY A 209 -1.51 -21.27 -33.49
N ALA A 210 -1.58 -20.01 -33.02
CA ALA A 210 -0.42 -19.28 -32.52
C ALA A 210 -0.06 -19.73 -31.08
N GLN A 211 1.19 -19.50 -30.66
CA GLN A 211 1.60 -19.71 -29.27
C GLN A 211 1.63 -18.38 -28.51
N GLN A 212 1.05 -18.40 -27.32
CA GLN A 212 1.09 -17.29 -26.37
C GLN A 212 1.58 -17.78 -25.01
N LEU A 213 2.39 -16.98 -24.35
CA LEU A 213 2.85 -17.24 -22.99
C LEU A 213 2.17 -16.25 -22.04
N LEU A 214 1.32 -16.76 -21.14
CA LEU A 214 0.62 -15.92 -20.17
C LEU A 214 1.46 -15.75 -18.90
N PRO A 215 1.76 -14.51 -18.50
CA PRO A 215 2.46 -14.26 -17.27
C PRO A 215 1.55 -14.55 -16.08
N MET A 216 2.09 -15.21 -15.06
CA MET A 216 1.38 -15.58 -13.84
C MET A 216 1.92 -14.79 -12.62
N GLY A 217 1.35 -14.97 -11.42
CA GLY A 217 1.89 -14.35 -10.20
C GLY A 217 0.86 -13.88 -9.16
N PRO A 218 1.34 -13.38 -7.99
CA PRO A 218 0.51 -12.91 -6.88
C PRO A 218 0.04 -11.45 -7.09
N VAL A 219 -0.76 -11.22 -8.13
CA VAL A 219 -1.12 -9.87 -8.59
C VAL A 219 -2.12 -9.17 -7.67
N ALA A 220 -3.24 -9.81 -7.33
CA ALA A 220 -4.34 -9.19 -6.59
C ALA A 220 -3.93 -8.65 -5.21
N SER A 221 -2.98 -9.30 -4.52
CA SER A 221 -2.43 -8.80 -3.26
C SER A 221 -1.67 -7.49 -3.43
N GLN A 222 -0.91 -7.34 -4.51
CA GLN A 222 -0.19 -6.11 -4.82
C GLN A 222 -1.15 -5.03 -5.32
N GLU A 223 -2.13 -5.42 -6.14
CA GLU A 223 -3.19 -4.56 -6.68
C GLU A 223 -3.94 -3.83 -5.55
N ALA A 224 -4.34 -4.56 -4.51
CA ALA A 224 -5.11 -3.97 -3.43
C ALA A 224 -4.34 -2.88 -2.68
N ILE A 225 -3.08 -3.15 -2.29
CA ILE A 225 -2.27 -2.17 -1.56
C ILE A 225 -1.78 -1.03 -2.47
N LYS A 226 -1.52 -1.29 -3.76
CA LYS A 226 -1.06 -0.23 -4.66
C LYS A 226 -2.14 0.85 -4.81
N MET A 227 -3.41 0.45 -4.88
CA MET A 227 -4.53 1.38 -4.99
C MET A 227 -4.85 2.04 -3.65
N LEU A 228 -4.94 1.26 -2.57
CA LEU A 228 -5.27 1.77 -1.24
C LEU A 228 -4.20 2.72 -0.67
N GLY A 229 -2.92 2.39 -0.84
CA GLY A 229 -1.79 3.19 -0.38
C GLY A 229 -1.35 4.28 -1.37
N THR A 230 -2.10 4.45 -2.47
CA THR A 230 -1.81 5.40 -3.57
C THR A 230 -0.37 5.30 -4.08
N ASN A 231 0.12 4.06 -4.22
CA ASN A 231 1.46 3.76 -4.67
C ASN A 231 1.55 3.79 -6.21
N GLY A 232 0.62 3.07 -6.87
CA GLY A 232 0.51 3.03 -8.34
C GLY A 232 1.44 2.07 -9.09
N GLY A 233 2.27 1.27 -8.41
CA GLY A 233 3.21 0.34 -9.04
C GLY A 233 2.63 -1.03 -9.34
N ASP A 234 2.78 -1.46 -10.57
CA ASP A 234 2.05 -2.61 -11.12
C ASP A 234 2.83 -3.90 -11.16
N PHE A 235 2.08 -4.97 -11.33
CA PHE A 235 2.67 -6.26 -11.62
C PHE A 235 3.09 -6.38 -13.08
N PHE A 236 2.33 -5.80 -14.01
CA PHE A 236 2.59 -5.83 -15.45
C PHE A 236 2.85 -4.44 -16.03
N ASN A 237 3.48 -4.38 -17.20
CA ASN A 237 3.78 -3.12 -17.89
C ASN A 237 2.55 -2.24 -18.17
N ALA A 238 1.37 -2.84 -18.34
CA ALA A 238 0.14 -2.15 -18.71
C ALA A 238 -0.69 -1.65 -17.51
N ASN A 239 -0.22 -1.79 -16.28
CA ASN A 239 -0.92 -1.32 -15.06
C ASN A 239 -2.37 -1.84 -15.00
N SER A 240 -3.26 -1.00 -14.46
CA SER A 240 -4.69 -1.17 -14.26
C SER A 240 -5.47 -1.20 -15.58
N SER A 241 -4.79 -1.21 -16.74
CA SER A 241 -5.41 -1.56 -18.02
C SER A 241 -5.21 -3.04 -18.38
N HIS A 242 -4.33 -3.75 -17.66
CA HIS A 242 -4.13 -5.18 -17.82
C HIS A 242 -5.31 -5.97 -17.22
N GLN A 243 -5.85 -6.93 -17.97
CA GLN A 243 -7.04 -7.70 -17.56
C GLN A 243 -6.84 -8.48 -16.26
N PHE A 244 -5.62 -8.97 -15.98
CA PHE A 244 -5.32 -9.65 -14.71
C PHE A 244 -5.18 -8.72 -13.50
N GLU A 245 -5.02 -7.41 -13.70
CA GLU A 245 -4.96 -6.39 -12.63
C GLU A 245 -6.33 -5.75 -12.41
N ASN A 246 -7.04 -5.44 -13.48
CA ASN A 246 -8.35 -4.79 -13.46
C ASN A 246 -9.34 -5.48 -14.42
N PRO A 247 -9.89 -6.64 -14.02
CA PRO A 247 -10.65 -7.50 -14.91
C PRO A 247 -12.02 -6.94 -15.31
N THR A 248 -12.66 -6.14 -14.45
CA THR A 248 -14.04 -5.66 -14.69
C THR A 248 -14.20 -4.17 -14.41
N ALA A 249 -15.27 -3.56 -14.96
CA ALA A 249 -15.61 -2.18 -14.62
C ALA A 249 -15.95 -2.01 -13.13
N LEU A 250 -16.37 -3.08 -12.45
CA LEU A 250 -16.66 -3.07 -11.03
C LEU A 250 -15.37 -3.04 -10.20
N THR A 251 -14.35 -3.84 -10.56
CA THR A 251 -13.02 -3.72 -9.94
C THR A 251 -12.46 -2.33 -10.15
N ASN A 252 -12.58 -1.76 -11.34
CA ASN A 252 -12.13 -0.41 -11.63
C ASN A 252 -12.81 0.64 -10.74
N PHE A 253 -14.12 0.51 -10.48
CA PHE A 253 -14.82 1.42 -9.58
C PHE A 253 -14.31 1.30 -8.14
N VAL A 254 -14.06 0.09 -7.65
CA VAL A 254 -13.48 -0.16 -6.32
C VAL A 254 -12.04 0.34 -6.23
N GLN A 255 -11.24 0.18 -7.29
CA GLN A 255 -9.90 0.73 -7.40
C GLN A 255 -9.91 2.25 -7.27
N MET A 256 -10.77 2.97 -8.00
CA MET A 256 -10.93 4.42 -7.86
C MET A 256 -11.32 4.82 -6.44
N LEU A 257 -12.23 4.08 -5.80
CA LEU A 257 -12.61 4.33 -4.40
C LEU A 257 -11.40 4.14 -3.48
N ALA A 258 -10.61 3.08 -3.66
CA ALA A 258 -9.44 2.79 -2.84
C ALA A 258 -8.39 3.90 -2.89
N ILE A 259 -8.13 4.50 -4.06
CA ILE A 259 -7.20 5.64 -4.20
C ILE A 259 -7.63 6.81 -3.30
N PHE A 260 -8.92 7.12 -3.26
CA PHE A 260 -9.41 8.30 -2.53
C PHE A 260 -9.82 8.00 -1.09
N LEU A 261 -9.91 6.73 -0.70
CA LEU A 261 -10.47 6.29 0.58
C LEU A 261 -9.67 6.85 1.77
N ILE A 262 -8.37 6.58 1.83
CA ILE A 262 -7.52 7.03 2.94
C ILE A 262 -7.35 8.56 2.96
N PRO A 263 -7.03 9.24 1.84
CA PRO A 263 -6.92 10.70 1.83
C PRO A 263 -8.20 11.39 2.33
N THR A 264 -9.37 10.94 1.87
CA THR A 264 -10.65 11.51 2.29
C THR A 264 -10.93 11.20 3.77
N ALA A 265 -10.62 9.99 4.22
CA ALA A 265 -10.78 9.59 5.62
C ALA A 265 -9.86 10.40 6.56
N LEU A 266 -8.65 10.75 6.13
CA LEU A 266 -7.74 11.61 6.88
C LEU A 266 -8.29 13.04 7.07
N CYS A 267 -8.99 13.59 6.07
CA CYS A 267 -9.70 14.86 6.22
C CYS A 267 -10.82 14.77 7.28
N PHE A 268 -11.63 13.71 7.25
CA PHE A 268 -12.64 13.47 8.27
C PHE A 268 -12.03 13.26 9.67
N ALA A 269 -10.90 12.56 9.74
CA ALA A 269 -10.17 12.31 10.97
C ALA A 269 -9.61 13.62 11.55
N PHE A 270 -9.04 14.49 10.71
CA PHE A 270 -8.55 15.79 11.12
C PHE A 270 -9.65 16.63 11.78
N GLY A 271 -10.80 16.81 11.12
CA GLY A 271 -11.92 17.56 11.69
C GLY A 271 -12.52 16.92 12.95
N GLU A 272 -12.40 15.60 13.11
CA GLU A 272 -12.78 14.91 14.34
C GLU A 272 -11.82 15.20 15.50
N VAL A 273 -10.52 15.14 15.23
CA VAL A 273 -9.45 15.29 16.22
C VAL A 273 -9.32 16.75 16.68
N THR A 274 -9.55 17.72 15.78
CA THR A 274 -9.56 19.15 16.13
C THR A 274 -10.81 19.57 16.92
N GLY A 275 -11.84 18.73 16.96
CA GLY A 275 -13.12 19.05 17.60
C GLY A 275 -14.03 19.96 16.75
N ASP A 276 -13.64 20.29 15.52
CA ASP A 276 -14.44 21.05 14.57
C ASP A 276 -14.48 20.36 13.20
N ARG A 277 -15.67 19.87 12.84
CA ARG A 277 -15.91 19.08 11.61
C ARG A 277 -16.10 19.92 10.34
N ARG A 278 -16.13 21.25 10.47
CA ARG A 278 -16.43 22.20 9.38
C ARG A 278 -15.25 22.39 8.42
#